data_AF-A0A226MC92-F1
#
_entry.id   AF-A0A226MC92-F1
#
_cell.length_a   1.000
_cell.length_b   1.000
_cell.length_c   1.000
_cell.angle_alpha   90.00
_cell.angle_beta   90.00
_cell.angle_gamma   90.00
#
_symmetry.space_group_name_H-M   'P 1'
#
loop_
_entity.id
_entity.type
_entity.pdbx_description
1 polymer ?
#
loop_
_entity_poly.entity_id
_entity_poly.type
_entity_poly.pdbx_seq_one_letter_code
_entity_poly.pdbx_strand_id
1 'polypeptide(L)'
;MEMKKRINLELRNQAPEEVTELVLDNCKSSNGEIEGLNDSFKELEFLSMANLELSDNVISGGLEVLAERCPNLTYLNLSGNKIKDLGTVEALQNLKNLKSLDLFNCEITNLEDYRDSIFDLLQQITYLDGFDQEDNEAPDSEDDDDEGERTE
;
A
#
# COMPACT_ATOMS: atom_id res chain seq x y z
N MET A 1 5.38 -2.44 17.01
CA MET A 1 4.17 -2.80 17.82
C MET A 1 3.39 -3.89 17.08
N GLU A 2 2.55 -4.73 17.71
CA GLU A 2 1.72 -5.70 16.94
C GLU A 2 0.70 -4.96 16.05
N MET A 3 0.52 -5.42 14.80
CA MET A 3 -0.33 -4.77 13.80
C MET A 3 -1.77 -4.58 14.28
N LYS A 4 -2.41 -5.64 14.80
CA LYS A 4 -3.77 -5.58 15.38
C LYS A 4 -3.92 -4.52 16.47
N LYS A 5 -2.89 -4.35 17.31
CA LYS A 5 -2.91 -3.33 18.37
C LYS A 5 -2.80 -1.92 17.78
N ARG A 6 -1.95 -1.74 16.76
CA ARG A 6 -1.79 -0.45 16.09
C ARG A 6 -3.07 -0.01 15.39
N ILE A 7 -3.75 -0.92 14.69
CA ILE A 7 -5.05 -0.66 14.05
C ILE A 7 -6.04 -0.08 15.06
N ASN A 8 -6.21 -0.73 16.22
CA ASN A 8 -7.11 -0.23 17.27
C ASN A 8 -6.74 1.16 17.79
N LEU A 9 -5.45 1.52 17.79
CA LEU A 9 -5.00 2.85 18.20
C LEU A 9 -5.26 3.90 17.12
N GLU A 10 -5.03 3.58 15.85
CA GLU A 10 -5.26 4.50 14.73
C GLU A 10 -6.75 4.78 14.50
N LEU A 11 -7.63 3.80 14.77
CA LEU A 11 -9.07 4.00 14.65
C LEU A 11 -9.61 5.12 15.57
N ARG A 12 -8.97 5.43 16.71
CA ARG A 12 -9.34 6.55 17.62
C ARG A 12 -10.85 6.70 17.92
N ASN A 13 -11.58 5.59 17.99
CA ASN A 13 -13.05 5.48 18.15
C ASN A 13 -13.91 5.77 16.90
N GLN A 14 -13.30 5.96 15.74
CA GLN A 14 -13.96 5.96 14.44
C GLN A 14 -14.37 4.54 14.07
N ALA A 15 -15.48 4.42 13.35
CA ALA A 15 -15.87 3.14 12.76
C ALA A 15 -14.89 2.81 11.62
N PRO A 16 -14.42 1.56 11.49
CA PRO A 16 -13.56 1.15 10.38
C PRO A 16 -14.13 1.48 8.99
N GLU A 17 -15.46 1.56 8.89
CA GLU A 17 -16.22 1.89 7.69
C GLU A 17 -16.10 3.35 7.24
N GLU A 18 -15.57 4.23 8.09
CA GLU A 18 -15.39 5.65 7.77
C GLU A 18 -13.92 6.01 7.57
N VAL A 19 -13.01 5.06 7.80
CA VAL A 19 -11.56 5.31 7.77
C VAL A 19 -11.04 5.21 6.35
N THR A 20 -10.51 6.32 5.86
CA THR A 20 -9.92 6.44 4.52
C THR A 20 -8.41 6.29 4.53
N GLU A 21 -7.76 6.57 5.67
CA GLU A 21 -6.31 6.52 5.82
C GLU A 21 -5.91 5.67 7.04
N LEU A 22 -4.92 4.81 6.85
CA LEU A 22 -4.36 4.02 7.94
C LEU A 22 -2.83 3.89 7.82
N VAL A 23 -2.12 4.31 8.87
CA VAL A 23 -0.66 4.24 8.96
C VAL A 23 -0.26 3.21 10.02
N LEU A 24 0.27 2.09 9.56
CA LEU A 24 0.69 0.93 10.35
C LEU A 24 2.20 0.70 10.27
N ASP A 25 2.97 1.76 10.02
CA ASP A 25 4.42 1.66 9.90
C ASP A 25 5.08 1.06 11.15
N ASN A 26 6.15 0.29 10.92
CA ASN A 26 6.92 -0.40 11.94
C ASN A 26 6.04 -1.35 12.80
N CYS A 27 4.98 -1.89 12.19
CA CYS A 27 4.18 -2.95 12.79
C CYS A 27 4.83 -4.31 12.60
N LYS A 28 4.64 -5.15 13.61
CA LYS A 28 5.03 -6.57 13.59
C LYS A 28 3.84 -7.37 13.12
N SER A 29 4.02 -8.07 12.01
CA SER A 29 3.11 -9.10 11.50
C SER A 29 3.38 -10.44 12.16
N SER A 30 2.33 -11.22 12.36
CA SER A 30 2.45 -12.64 12.72
C SER A 30 2.82 -13.45 11.47
N ASN A 31 3.96 -14.15 11.50
CA ASN A 31 4.47 -14.99 10.39
C ASN A 31 4.66 -14.27 9.03
N GLY A 32 4.77 -12.95 9.01
CA GLY A 32 4.94 -12.19 7.78
C GLY A 32 3.66 -11.96 6.98
N GLU A 33 2.49 -12.18 7.58
CA GLU A 33 1.18 -11.96 6.96
C GLU A 33 0.48 -10.72 7.53
N ILE A 34 -0.34 -10.06 6.71
CA ILE A 34 -1.16 -8.93 7.11
C ILE A 34 -2.30 -9.41 8.02
N GLU A 35 -2.54 -8.71 9.13
CA GLU A 35 -3.54 -9.10 10.11
C GLU A 35 -4.32 -7.92 10.70
N GLY A 36 -5.59 -8.19 11.05
CA GLY A 36 -6.46 -7.21 11.72
C GLY A 36 -7.32 -6.36 10.77
N LEU A 37 -7.04 -6.40 9.46
CA LEU A 37 -7.95 -5.89 8.44
C LEU A 37 -9.12 -6.87 8.23
N ASN A 38 -10.31 -6.33 7.99
CA ASN A 38 -11.55 -7.06 7.76
C ASN A 38 -12.44 -6.28 6.77
N ASP A 39 -13.58 -6.84 6.37
CA ASP A 39 -14.47 -6.29 5.32
C ASP A 39 -15.05 -4.90 5.64
N SER A 40 -14.86 -4.40 6.86
CA SER A 40 -15.35 -3.09 7.27
C SER A 40 -14.48 -1.95 6.74
N PHE A 41 -13.22 -2.18 6.34
CA PHE A 41 -12.29 -1.17 5.81
C PHE A 41 -12.53 -0.87 4.32
N LYS A 42 -13.80 -0.80 3.91
CA LYS A 42 -14.21 -0.65 2.51
C LYS A 42 -13.91 0.74 1.94
N GLU A 43 -13.90 1.78 2.78
CA GLU A 43 -13.60 3.17 2.38
C GLU A 43 -12.10 3.48 2.48
N LEU A 44 -11.26 2.50 2.82
CA LEU A 44 -9.82 2.71 2.97
C LEU A 44 -9.19 2.95 1.58
N GLU A 45 -8.59 4.12 1.41
CA GLU A 45 -7.94 4.57 0.19
C GLU A 45 -6.41 4.58 0.34
N PHE A 46 -5.91 4.93 1.53
CA PHE A 46 -4.49 5.01 1.84
C PHE A 46 -4.10 4.01 2.94
N LEU A 47 -3.12 3.16 2.66
CA LEU A 47 -2.55 2.23 3.62
C LEU A 47 -1.02 2.27 3.56
N SER A 48 -0.39 2.60 4.69
CA SER A 48 1.05 2.49 4.85
C SER A 48 1.40 1.41 5.86
N MET A 49 2.26 0.48 5.48
CA MET A 49 2.83 -0.58 6.30
C MET A 49 4.35 -0.62 6.11
N ALA A 50 4.96 0.56 5.96
CA ALA A 50 6.40 0.70 5.76
C ALA A 50 7.14 0.16 6.98
N ASN A 51 8.18 -0.63 6.74
CA ASN A 51 9.03 -1.15 7.80
C ASN A 51 10.44 -0.59 7.66
N LEU A 52 10.72 0.45 8.44
CA LEU A 52 12.02 1.11 8.46
C LEU A 52 12.96 0.50 9.51
N GLU A 53 12.43 -0.37 10.37
CA GLU A 53 13.20 -1.10 11.35
C GLU A 53 13.75 -2.41 10.74
N LEU A 54 15.05 -2.68 10.93
CA LEU A 54 15.71 -3.96 10.61
C LEU A 54 15.25 -5.12 11.53
N SER A 55 13.96 -5.19 11.85
CA SER A 55 13.39 -6.18 12.75
C SER A 55 12.97 -7.45 12.02
N ASP A 56 13.02 -8.60 12.70
CA ASP A 56 12.87 -9.92 12.07
C ASP A 56 11.46 -10.28 11.58
N ASN A 57 10.42 -9.51 11.96
CA ASN A 57 9.02 -9.79 11.64
C ASN A 57 8.48 -8.79 10.63
N VAL A 58 8.60 -9.16 9.37
CA VAL A 58 8.39 -8.29 8.21
C VAL A 58 7.35 -8.92 7.30
N ILE A 59 6.49 -8.14 6.65
CA ILE A 59 5.51 -8.66 5.71
C ILE A 59 6.25 -9.35 4.55
N SER A 60 5.87 -10.57 4.23
CA SER A 60 6.43 -11.35 3.12
C SER A 60 5.36 -11.99 2.24
N GLY A 61 4.08 -11.81 2.57
CA GLY A 61 2.96 -12.37 1.83
C GLY A 61 1.59 -12.02 2.43
N GLY A 62 0.56 -12.73 1.99
CA GLY A 62 -0.82 -12.52 2.46
C GLY A 62 -1.44 -11.22 1.94
N LEU A 63 -0.99 -10.73 0.78
CA LEU A 63 -1.48 -9.49 0.18
C LEU A 63 -2.90 -9.63 -0.38
N GLU A 64 -3.38 -10.86 -0.58
CA GLU A 64 -4.74 -11.18 -1.03
C GLU A 64 -5.80 -10.58 -0.10
N VAL A 65 -5.50 -10.47 1.19
CA VAL A 65 -6.40 -9.84 2.16
C VAL A 65 -6.70 -8.39 1.81
N LEU A 66 -5.74 -7.66 1.21
CA LEU A 66 -5.96 -6.27 0.81
C LEU A 66 -6.99 -6.21 -0.32
N ALA A 67 -6.84 -7.09 -1.32
CA ALA A 67 -7.79 -7.19 -2.43
C ALA A 67 -9.21 -7.56 -1.98
N GLU A 68 -9.32 -8.42 -0.96
CA GLU A 68 -10.63 -8.85 -0.44
C GLU A 68 -11.28 -7.81 0.48
N ARG A 69 -10.49 -7.10 1.30
CA ARG A 69 -11.00 -6.28 2.41
C ARG A 69 -10.98 -4.77 2.14
N CYS A 70 -10.11 -4.30 1.25
CA CYS A 70 -9.86 -2.89 0.99
C CYS A 70 -9.99 -2.58 -0.52
N PRO A 71 -11.18 -2.78 -1.13
CA PRO A 71 -11.36 -2.69 -2.58
C PRO A 71 -11.16 -1.27 -3.16
N ASN A 72 -11.25 -0.23 -2.32
CA ASN A 72 -11.09 1.17 -2.73
C ASN A 72 -9.66 1.70 -2.55
N LEU A 73 -8.70 0.83 -2.17
CA LEU A 73 -7.32 1.26 -1.95
C LEU A 73 -6.71 1.86 -3.23
N THR A 74 -6.22 3.10 -3.13
CA THR A 74 -5.56 3.86 -4.20
C THR A 74 -4.06 3.99 -3.96
N TYR A 75 -3.62 3.97 -2.71
CA TYR A 75 -2.22 4.07 -2.31
C TYR A 75 -1.85 2.95 -1.32
N LEU A 76 -0.75 2.25 -1.60
CA LEU A 76 -0.21 1.21 -0.73
C LEU A 76 1.30 1.34 -0.57
N ASN A 77 1.77 1.51 0.66
CA ASN A 77 3.19 1.47 0.98
C ASN A 77 3.55 0.18 1.73
N LEU A 78 4.40 -0.63 1.11
CA LEU A 78 4.99 -1.83 1.67
C LEU A 78 6.54 -1.73 1.69
N SER A 79 7.10 -0.54 1.60
CA SER A 79 8.55 -0.33 1.63
C SER A 79 9.22 -0.95 2.86
N GLY A 80 10.43 -1.44 2.67
CA GLY A 80 11.23 -2.10 3.71
C GLY A 80 10.69 -3.46 4.16
N ASN A 81 9.74 -4.04 3.40
CA ASN A 81 9.23 -5.37 3.68
C ASN A 81 10.03 -6.51 2.99
N LYS A 82 9.72 -7.77 3.30
CA LYS A 82 10.40 -8.97 2.76
C LYS A 82 9.69 -9.54 1.52
N ILE A 83 9.17 -8.66 0.68
CA ILE A 83 8.54 -9.04 -0.59
C ILE A 83 9.66 -9.35 -1.58
N LYS A 84 9.68 -10.58 -2.09
CA LYS A 84 10.82 -11.11 -2.84
C LYS A 84 10.52 -11.42 -4.30
N ASP A 85 9.28 -11.78 -4.61
CA ASP A 85 8.91 -12.29 -5.93
C ASP A 85 7.60 -11.69 -6.43
N LEU A 86 7.44 -11.73 -7.75
CA LEU A 86 6.25 -11.24 -8.45
C LEU A 86 4.99 -12.02 -8.05
N GLY A 87 5.10 -13.29 -7.66
CA GLY A 87 3.96 -14.10 -7.24
C GLY A 87 3.29 -13.53 -5.98
N THR A 88 4.08 -12.98 -5.06
CA THR A 88 3.56 -12.27 -3.88
C THR A 88 2.77 -11.02 -4.29
N VAL A 89 3.25 -10.29 -5.29
CA VAL A 89 2.67 -9.03 -5.77
C VAL A 89 1.46 -9.26 -6.69
N GLU A 90 1.37 -10.42 -7.35
CA GLU A 90 0.25 -10.83 -8.22
C GLU A 90 -1.10 -10.73 -7.50
N ALA A 91 -1.13 -10.99 -6.19
CA ALA A 91 -2.32 -10.82 -5.36
C ALA A 91 -2.93 -9.40 -5.43
N LEU A 92 -2.12 -8.38 -5.70
CA LEU A 92 -2.57 -6.99 -5.82
C LEU A 92 -3.28 -6.69 -7.14
N GLN A 93 -3.26 -7.60 -8.14
CA GLN A 93 -3.93 -7.41 -9.44
C GLN A 93 -5.44 -7.13 -9.31
N ASN A 94 -6.06 -7.58 -8.22
CA ASN A 94 -7.49 -7.40 -7.99
C ASN A 94 -7.84 -6.04 -7.36
N LEU A 95 -6.86 -5.29 -6.85
CA LEU A 95 -7.06 -3.92 -6.38
C LEU A 95 -7.17 -2.97 -7.57
N LYS A 96 -8.35 -2.90 -8.19
CA LYS A 96 -8.57 -2.16 -9.45
C LYS A 96 -8.41 -0.65 -9.32
N ASN A 97 -8.54 -0.13 -8.10
CA ASN A 97 -8.39 1.29 -7.81
C ASN A 97 -6.97 1.68 -7.41
N LEU A 98 -6.06 0.71 -7.22
CA LEU A 98 -4.68 1.00 -6.79
C LEU A 98 -3.95 1.80 -7.88
N LYS A 99 -3.43 2.96 -7.50
CA LYS A 99 -2.70 3.90 -8.37
C LYS A 99 -1.25 4.04 -8.00
N SER A 100 -0.92 3.96 -6.72
CA SER A 100 0.46 4.08 -6.24
C SER A 100 0.83 2.91 -5.36
N LEU A 101 1.98 2.31 -5.65
CA LEU A 101 2.57 1.22 -4.89
C LEU A 101 4.01 1.56 -4.56
N ASP A 102 4.38 1.44 -3.29
CA ASP A 102 5.76 1.61 -2.84
C ASP A 102 6.28 0.26 -2.28
N LEU A 103 7.31 -0.28 -2.93
CA LEU A 103 8.03 -1.49 -2.55
C LEU A 103 9.51 -1.19 -2.31
N PHE A 104 9.90 0.09 -2.16
CA PHE A 104 11.29 0.48 -1.98
C PHE A 104 11.93 -0.31 -0.84
N ASN A 105 13.20 -0.69 -0.99
CA ASN A 105 13.93 -1.47 0.01
C ASN A 105 13.30 -2.85 0.34
N CYS A 106 12.53 -3.44 -0.59
CA CYS A 106 12.16 -4.86 -0.57
C CYS A 106 13.14 -5.73 -1.37
N GLU A 107 13.15 -7.04 -1.18
CA GLU A 107 14.05 -7.94 -1.94
C GLU A 107 13.76 -7.94 -3.45
N ILE A 108 12.49 -7.78 -3.82
CA ILE A 108 12.01 -7.74 -5.22
C ILE A 108 12.62 -6.62 -6.05
N THR A 109 13.05 -5.52 -5.42
CA THR A 109 13.66 -4.37 -6.13
C THR A 109 15.04 -4.70 -6.71
N ASN A 110 15.64 -5.83 -6.33
CA ASN A 110 16.93 -6.29 -6.86
C ASN A 110 16.79 -7.11 -8.16
N LEU A 111 15.58 -7.34 -8.65
CA LEU A 111 15.36 -7.98 -9.95
C LEU A 111 15.78 -7.04 -11.09
N GLU A 112 16.38 -7.59 -12.14
CA GLU A 112 16.91 -6.81 -13.28
C GLU A 112 15.80 -5.99 -13.98
N ASP A 113 14.66 -6.64 -14.26
CA ASP A 113 13.50 -6.04 -14.92
C ASP A 113 12.40 -5.67 -13.92
N TYR A 114 12.78 -5.26 -12.69
CA TYR A 114 11.86 -5.06 -11.58
C TYR A 114 10.67 -4.14 -11.94
N ARG A 115 10.94 -2.91 -12.39
CA ARG A 115 9.88 -1.93 -12.69
C ARG A 115 8.99 -2.40 -13.83
N ASP A 116 9.60 -2.80 -14.95
CA ASP A 116 8.88 -3.28 -16.14
C ASP A 116 7.98 -4.48 -15.80
N SER A 117 8.51 -5.44 -15.03
CA SER A 117 7.74 -6.62 -14.59
C SER A 117 6.56 -6.26 -13.71
N ILE A 118 6.69 -5.24 -12.85
CA ILE A 118 5.61 -4.79 -11.97
C ILE A 118 4.54 -4.04 -12.77
N PHE A 119 4.91 -3.13 -13.68
CA PHE A 119 3.95 -2.44 -14.53
C PHE A 119 3.21 -3.38 -15.49
N ASP A 120 3.92 -4.38 -16.05
CA ASP A 120 3.30 -5.41 -16.89
C ASP A 120 2.30 -6.29 -16.11
N LEU A 121 2.64 -6.63 -14.86
CA LEU A 121 1.81 -7.44 -13.98
C LEU A 121 0.61 -6.67 -13.41
N LEU A 122 0.84 -5.42 -12.99
CA LEU A 122 -0.12 -4.55 -12.31
C LEU A 122 -0.47 -3.35 -13.18
N GLN A 123 -1.06 -3.59 -14.35
CA GLN A 123 -1.40 -2.54 -15.33
C GLN A 123 -2.34 -1.45 -14.82
N GLN A 124 -2.96 -1.63 -13.65
CA GLN A 124 -3.82 -0.63 -13.05
C GLN A 124 -3.09 0.49 -12.30
N ILE A 125 -1.83 0.25 -11.86
CA ILE A 125 -1.04 1.24 -11.13
C ILE A 125 -0.47 2.28 -12.09
N THR A 126 -0.33 3.50 -11.61
CA THR A 126 0.27 4.62 -12.33
C THR A 126 1.67 4.91 -11.83
N TYR A 127 1.90 4.76 -10.52
CA TYR A 127 3.16 5.05 -9.87
C TYR A 127 3.68 3.84 -9.11
N LEU A 128 4.99 3.60 -9.25
CA LEU A 128 5.77 2.61 -8.53
C LEU A 128 6.96 3.32 -7.88
N ASP A 129 7.11 3.17 -6.56
CA ASP A 129 8.18 3.81 -5.77
C ASP A 129 8.27 5.32 -5.99
N GLY A 130 7.13 5.98 -6.24
CA GLY A 130 7.04 7.42 -6.47
C GLY A 130 7.27 7.88 -7.92
N PHE A 131 7.45 6.97 -8.87
CA PHE A 131 7.66 7.32 -10.29
C PHE A 131 6.71 6.54 -11.20
N ASP A 132 6.29 7.14 -12.32
CA ASP A 132 5.53 6.45 -13.36
C ASP A 132 6.41 5.56 -14.26
N GLN A 133 5.84 5.01 -15.34
CA GLN A 133 6.57 4.18 -16.30
C GLN A 133 7.56 4.99 -17.17
N GLU A 134 7.39 6.31 -17.27
CA GLU A 134 8.24 7.23 -18.02
C GLU A 134 9.28 7.94 -17.11
N ASP A 135 9.45 7.45 -15.88
CA ASP A 135 10.32 8.02 -14.83
C ASP A 135 9.94 9.46 -14.39
N ASN A 136 8.68 9.88 -14.57
CA ASN A 136 8.19 11.13 -13.97
C ASN A 136 7.79 10.89 -12.51
N GLU A 137 8.13 11.84 -11.64
CA GLU A 137 7.73 11.83 -10.23
C GLU A 137 6.21 11.94 -10.09
N ALA A 138 5.65 11.17 -9.16
CA ALA A 138 4.26 11.33 -8.75
C ALA A 138 4.05 12.77 -8.24
N PRO A 139 2.92 13.41 -8.56
CA PRO A 139 2.63 14.73 -8.03
C PRO A 139 2.59 14.64 -6.51
N ASP A 140 3.27 15.57 -5.84
CA ASP A 140 3.11 15.73 -4.40
C ASP A 140 1.62 15.97 -4.13
N SER A 141 1.04 15.18 -3.23
CA SER A 141 -0.38 15.24 -2.85
C SER A 141 -0.80 16.55 -2.16
N GLU A 142 0.04 17.60 -2.22
CA GLU A 142 -0.21 18.93 -1.68
C GLU A 142 -0.86 19.90 -2.70
N ASP A 143 -1.05 19.50 -3.97
CA ASP A 143 -1.65 20.33 -5.03
C ASP A 143 -3.17 20.06 -5.26
N ASP A 144 -3.91 19.63 -4.23
CA ASP A 144 -5.39 19.52 -4.26
C ASP A 144 -6.08 20.62 -3.39
N ASP A 145 -5.45 21.79 -3.27
CA ASP A 145 -6.08 23.02 -2.78
C ASP A 145 -5.77 24.19 -3.75
N ASP A 146 -6.48 24.26 -4.89
CA ASP A 146 -7.03 25.49 -5.51
C ASP A 146 -7.26 25.33 -7.03
N GLU A 147 -8.43 24.79 -7.41
CA GLU A 147 -9.16 25.30 -8.57
C GLU A 147 -10.58 25.60 -8.10
N GLY A 148 -10.71 26.67 -7.32
CA GLY A 148 -11.98 27.26 -6.96
C GLY A 148 -12.81 27.66 -8.19
N GLU A 149 -14.12 27.57 -8.04
CA GLU A 149 -15.10 28.14 -8.96
C GLU A 149 -14.74 29.57 -9.39
N ARG A 150 -14.52 29.80 -10.68
CA ARG A 150 -15.24 30.84 -11.46
C ARG A 150 -14.74 30.92 -12.90
N THR A 151 -15.64 30.63 -13.83
CA THR A 151 -15.74 31.47 -15.04
C THR A 151 -17.18 31.91 -15.19
N GLU A 152 -17.34 33.23 -15.30
CA GLU A 152 -18.58 33.99 -15.45
C GLU A 152 -19.40 33.64 -16.70
#